data_AF-A0A2W6WZF6-F1
#
_entry.id   AF-A0A2W6WZF6-F1
#
_cell.length_a   1.000
_cell.length_b   1.000
_cell.length_c   1.000
_cell.angle_alpha   90.00
_cell.angle_beta   90.00
_cell.angle_gamma   90.00
#
_symmetry.space_group_name_H-M   'P 1'
#
loop_
_entity.id
_entity.type
_entity.pdbx_description
1 polymer ?
#
loop_
_entity_poly.entity_id
_entity_poly.type
_entity_poly.pdbx_seq_one_letter_code
_entity_poly.pdbx_strand_id
1 'polypeptide(L)'
;MSFTPNEIALLLVALLAGLVLGLMMSGRGKYKRLWREEQSAHHHAIRDRDARLNVANERIAELERQSAPIGPGTATAVAGGVQGRDDLSRINGISQTQEVALNEAGYHRYGQIAALNGEQEATLEARLGLKPGTIAHEDWRGQAHDLERGEKPGLLSRLTGQA
;
A
#
# COMPACT_ATOMS: atom_id res chain seq x y z
N MET A 1 -57.75 -27.64 -51.34
CA MET A 1 -56.85 -27.12 -52.39
C MET A 1 -55.50 -27.78 -52.19
N SER A 2 -55.14 -28.73 -53.04
CA SER A 2 -53.86 -29.42 -52.99
C SER A 2 -52.85 -28.68 -53.86
N PHE A 3 -51.73 -28.25 -53.26
CA PHE A 3 -50.65 -27.61 -54.00
C PHE A 3 -49.98 -28.61 -54.93
N THR A 4 -49.67 -28.17 -56.15
CA THR A 4 -48.92 -28.99 -57.11
C THR A 4 -47.44 -29.03 -56.71
N PRO A 5 -46.70 -30.11 -57.05
CA PRO A 5 -45.27 -30.21 -56.75
C PRO A 5 -44.44 -29.02 -57.27
N ASN A 6 -44.84 -28.44 -58.41
CA ASN A 6 -44.18 -27.27 -58.99
C ASN A 6 -44.45 -25.98 -58.20
N GLU A 7 -45.65 -25.79 -57.65
CA GLU A 7 -45.94 -24.66 -56.76
C GLU A 7 -45.12 -24.74 -55.47
N ILE A 8 -44.98 -25.94 -54.90
CA ILE A 8 -44.12 -26.16 -53.73
C ILE A 8 -42.66 -25.83 -54.06
N ALA A 9 -42.17 -26.25 -55.23
CA ALA A 9 -40.80 -25.94 -55.68
C ALA A 9 -40.57 -24.42 -55.84
N LEU A 10 -41.52 -23.69 -56.44
CA LEU A 10 -41.42 -22.24 -56.60
C LEU A 10 -41.44 -21.50 -55.26
N LEU A 11 -42.27 -21.95 -54.32
CA LEU A 11 -42.33 -21.38 -52.97
C LEU A 11 -41.02 -21.60 -52.20
N LEU A 12 -40.39 -22.77 -52.33
CA LEU A 12 -39.09 -23.04 -51.72
C LEU A 12 -37.98 -22.15 -52.30
N VAL A 13 -37.96 -21.94 -53.62
CA VAL A 13 -37.00 -21.05 -54.26
C VAL A 13 -37.19 -19.60 -53.80
N ALA A 14 -38.43 -19.11 -53.76
CA ALA A 14 -38.75 -17.76 -53.28
C ALA A 14 -38.37 -17.57 -51.81
N LEU A 15 -38.61 -18.58 -50.97
CA LEU A 15 -38.24 -18.56 -49.56
C LEU A 15 -36.72 -18.54 -49.37
N LEU A 16 -35.98 -19.34 -50.13
CA LEU A 16 -34.52 -19.34 -50.10
C LEU A 16 -33.95 -18.01 -50.60
N ALA A 17 -34.50 -17.44 -51.68
CA ALA A 17 -34.09 -16.15 -52.20
C ALA A 17 -34.34 -15.03 -51.18
N GLY A 18 -35.53 -15.01 -50.55
CA GLY A 18 -35.87 -14.05 -49.49
C GLY A 18 -35.01 -14.20 -48.24
N LEU A 19 -34.68 -15.44 -47.85
CA LEU A 19 -33.80 -15.73 -46.72
C LEU A 19 -32.37 -15.27 -46.97
N VAL A 20 -31.84 -15.52 -48.16
CA VAL A 20 -30.49 -15.04 -48.56
C VAL A 20 -30.46 -13.51 -48.61
N LEU A 21 -31.48 -12.87 -49.20
CA LEU A 21 -31.58 -11.42 -49.28
C LEU A 21 -31.71 -10.78 -47.88
N GLY A 22 -32.52 -11.37 -47.01
CA GLY A 22 -32.69 -10.95 -45.61
C GLY A 22 -31.40 -11.09 -44.79
N LEU A 23 -30.65 -12.19 -44.96
CA LEU A 23 -29.35 -12.40 -44.33
C LEU A 23 -28.30 -11.38 -44.81
N MET A 24 -28.31 -11.03 -46.09
CA MET A 24 -27.45 -9.98 -46.65
C MET A 24 -27.75 -8.60 -46.06
N MET A 25 -29.03 -8.29 -45.81
CA MET A 25 -29.46 -6.99 -45.28
C MET A 25 -29.35 -6.88 -43.75
N SER A 26 -29.37 -8.01 -43.04
CA SER A 26 -29.48 -8.10 -41.58
C SER A 26 -28.20 -7.73 -40.80
N GLY A 27 -27.00 -7.94 -41.34
CA GLY A 27 -25.81 -7.93 -40.49
C GLY A 27 -24.53 -7.41 -41.11
N ARG A 28 -24.25 -6.09 -41.03
CA ARG A 28 -22.83 -5.63 -41.03
C ARG A 28 -22.50 -4.17 -40.68
N GLY A 29 -23.47 -3.25 -40.63
CA GLY A 29 -23.14 -1.81 -40.62
C GLY A 29 -23.07 -1.14 -39.25
N LYS A 30 -24.09 -1.34 -38.41
CA LYS A 30 -24.35 -0.42 -37.29
C LYS A 30 -23.57 -0.77 -36.01
N TYR A 31 -23.38 -2.05 -35.71
CA TYR A 31 -22.66 -2.50 -34.49
C TYR A 31 -21.14 -2.33 -34.55
N LYS A 32 -20.54 -2.19 -35.75
CA LYS A 32 -19.09 -2.01 -35.91
C LYS A 32 -18.59 -0.61 -35.53
N ARG A 33 -19.47 0.38 -35.36
CA ARG A 33 -19.07 1.75 -34.98
C ARG A 33 -18.91 1.83 -33.46
N LEU A 34 -19.92 1.37 -32.71
CA LEU A 34 -19.89 1.30 -31.25
C LEU A 34 -18.73 0.42 -30.74
N TRP A 35 -18.51 -0.76 -31.35
CA TRP A 35 -17.37 -1.62 -30.99
C TRP A 35 -15.99 -1.01 -31.33
N ARG A 36 -15.88 -0.23 -32.41
CA ARG A 36 -14.61 0.44 -32.76
C ARG A 36 -14.33 1.63 -31.84
N GLU A 37 -15.37 2.35 -31.46
CA GLU A 37 -15.30 3.48 -30.55
C GLU A 37 -14.88 3.02 -29.14
N GLU A 38 -15.50 1.95 -28.65
CA GLU A 38 -15.18 1.34 -27.34
C GLU A 38 -13.77 0.71 -27.32
N GLN A 39 -13.37 -0.01 -28.38
CA GLN A 39 -11.99 -0.54 -28.49
C GLN A 39 -10.92 0.56 -28.63
N SER A 40 -11.22 1.65 -29.33
CA SER A 40 -10.30 2.78 -29.45
C SER A 40 -10.08 3.46 -28.10
N ALA A 41 -11.15 3.69 -27.32
CA ALA A 41 -11.07 4.31 -26.00
C ALA A 41 -10.24 3.48 -25.02
N HIS A 42 -10.43 2.15 -25.01
CA HIS A 42 -9.60 1.25 -24.18
C HIS A 42 -8.13 1.27 -24.57
N HIS A 43 -7.83 1.25 -25.87
CA HIS A 43 -6.44 1.29 -26.34
C HIS A 43 -5.76 2.64 -26.02
N HIS A 44 -6.50 3.75 -26.11
CA HIS A 44 -6.01 5.06 -25.71
C HIS A 44 -5.71 5.13 -24.21
N ALA A 45 -6.59 4.60 -23.36
CA ALA A 45 -6.38 4.58 -21.91
C ALA A 45 -5.14 3.78 -21.50
N ILE A 46 -4.88 2.63 -22.14
CA ILE A 46 -3.68 1.83 -21.90
C ILE A 46 -2.43 2.62 -22.33
N ARG A 47 -2.44 3.22 -23.52
CA ARG A 47 -1.31 3.99 -24.04
C ARG A 47 -0.97 5.20 -23.17
N ASP A 48 -1.97 5.93 -22.69
CA ASP A 48 -1.77 7.08 -21.81
C ASP A 48 -1.18 6.66 -20.46
N ARG A 49 -1.65 5.54 -19.91
CA ARG A 49 -1.07 4.95 -18.69
C ARG A 49 0.38 4.56 -18.90
N ASP A 50 0.67 3.84 -19.99
CA ASP A 50 2.01 3.35 -20.27
C ASP A 50 2.99 4.51 -20.54
N ALA A 51 2.53 5.59 -21.19
CA ALA A 51 3.31 6.81 -21.37
C ALA A 51 3.67 7.46 -20.02
N ARG A 52 2.72 7.55 -19.08
CA ARG A 52 2.99 8.07 -17.74
C ARG A 52 3.99 7.22 -16.97
N LEU A 53 3.88 5.89 -17.08
CA LEU A 53 4.82 4.96 -16.45
C LEU A 53 6.23 5.09 -17.05
N ASN A 54 6.34 5.20 -18.37
CA ASN A 54 7.62 5.38 -19.03
C ASN A 54 8.29 6.70 -18.63
N VAL A 55 7.54 7.81 -18.59
CA VAL A 55 8.06 9.10 -18.11
C VAL A 55 8.50 9.02 -16.64
N ALA A 56 7.75 8.31 -15.79
CA ALA A 56 8.14 8.09 -14.40
C ALA A 56 9.43 7.26 -14.30
N ASN A 57 9.54 6.18 -15.08
CA ASN A 57 10.71 5.32 -15.12
C ASN A 57 11.94 6.06 -15.64
N GLU A 58 11.79 6.90 -16.66
CA GLU A 58 12.87 7.75 -17.17
C GLU A 58 13.35 8.76 -16.12
N ARG A 59 12.42 9.37 -15.39
CA ARG A 59 12.77 10.25 -14.26
C ARG A 59 13.51 9.50 -13.16
N ILE A 60 13.08 8.29 -12.82
CA ILE A 60 13.76 7.45 -11.83
C ILE A 60 15.17 7.09 -12.32
N ALA A 61 15.31 6.63 -13.57
CA ALA A 61 16.61 6.30 -14.14
C ALA A 61 17.56 7.50 -14.18
N GLU A 62 17.03 8.70 -14.46
CA GLU A 62 17.83 9.94 -14.42
C GLU A 62 18.26 10.29 -12.99
N LEU A 63 17.34 10.17 -12.03
CA LEU A 63 17.66 10.35 -10.60
C LEU A 63 18.70 9.32 -10.13
N GLU A 64 18.61 8.06 -10.56
CA GLU A 64 19.58 7.01 -10.25
C GLU A 64 20.95 7.28 -10.89
N ARG A 65 21.01 7.87 -12.09
CA ARG A 65 22.27 8.31 -12.70
C ARG A 65 22.91 9.48 -11.95
N GLN A 66 22.09 10.41 -11.45
CA GLN A 66 22.55 11.58 -10.70
C GLN A 66 22.86 11.24 -9.24
N SER A 67 22.24 10.21 -8.69
CA SER A 67 22.43 9.75 -7.32
C SER A 67 23.63 8.82 -7.25
N ALA A 68 24.53 9.06 -6.30
CA ALA A 68 25.58 8.10 -5.99
C ALA A 68 24.96 6.77 -5.52
N PRO A 69 25.61 5.62 -5.76
CA PRO A 69 25.13 4.33 -5.28
C PRO A 69 24.94 4.37 -3.76
N ILE A 70 23.73 4.01 -3.31
CA ILE A 70 23.40 3.80 -1.91
C ILE A 70 24.20 2.59 -1.44
N GLY A 71 25.35 2.84 -0.81
CA GLY A 71 26.22 1.81 -0.29
C GLY A 71 25.59 1.09 0.92
N PRO A 72 26.16 -0.04 1.36
CA PRO A 72 25.72 -0.77 2.55
C PRO A 72 25.60 0.14 3.79
N GLY A 73 26.46 1.16 3.89
CA GLY A 73 26.45 2.13 4.97
C GLY A 73 25.20 3.02 5.02
N THR A 74 24.53 3.25 3.89
CA THR A 74 23.30 4.06 3.86
C THR A 74 22.09 3.25 4.32
N ALA A 75 22.01 1.96 3.97
CA ALA A 75 21.03 1.05 4.54
C ALA A 75 21.27 0.85 6.04
N THR A 76 22.53 0.78 6.51
CA THR A 76 22.87 0.76 7.93
C THR A 76 22.64 2.10 8.62
N ALA A 77 22.75 3.24 7.94
CA ALA A 77 22.47 4.56 8.52
C ALA A 77 20.98 4.86 8.59
N VAL A 78 20.19 4.43 7.60
CA VAL A 78 18.72 4.48 7.64
C VAL A 78 18.21 3.46 8.66
N ALA A 79 18.73 2.24 8.66
CA ALA A 79 18.46 1.28 9.73
C ALA A 79 18.98 1.79 11.08
N GLY A 80 20.06 2.57 11.13
CA GLY A 80 20.62 3.21 12.34
C GLY A 80 19.73 4.33 12.89
N GLY A 81 19.13 5.12 11.99
CA GLY A 81 18.10 6.11 12.30
C GLY A 81 16.78 5.47 12.74
N VAL A 82 16.53 4.22 12.34
CA VAL A 82 15.40 3.39 12.81
C VAL A 82 15.80 2.58 14.07
N GLN A 83 17.06 2.18 14.23
CA GLN A 83 17.64 1.44 15.38
C GLN A 83 17.83 2.33 16.61
N GLY A 84 17.67 3.64 16.45
CA GLY A 84 17.55 4.60 17.54
C GLY A 84 16.10 4.91 17.92
N ARG A 85 15.10 4.24 17.35
CA ARG A 85 13.70 4.37 17.76
C ARG A 85 13.14 3.00 18.12
N ASP A 86 12.82 2.85 19.39
CA ASP A 86 12.10 1.70 19.88
C ASP A 86 10.60 1.91 19.60
N ASP A 87 9.88 0.82 19.35
CA ASP A 87 8.45 0.87 19.05
C ASP A 87 7.64 1.05 20.34
N LEU A 88 7.41 2.30 20.77
CA LEU A 88 6.71 2.60 22.03
C LEU A 88 5.27 2.07 22.05
N SER A 89 4.67 1.75 20.90
CA SER A 89 3.33 1.16 20.82
C SER A 89 3.24 -0.26 21.41
N ARG A 90 4.39 -0.90 21.70
CA ARG A 90 4.45 -2.20 22.39
C ARG A 90 4.12 -2.12 23.89
N ILE A 91 4.15 -0.94 24.48
CA ILE A 91 3.76 -0.75 25.88
C ILE A 91 2.23 -0.71 25.93
N ASN A 92 1.62 -1.57 26.75
CA ASN A 92 0.17 -1.59 26.91
C ASN A 92 -0.33 -0.27 27.48
N GLY A 93 -1.35 0.28 26.84
CA GLY A 93 -1.89 1.60 27.16
C GLY A 93 -1.38 2.72 26.25
N ILE A 94 -0.33 2.50 25.45
CA ILE A 94 0.14 3.45 24.43
C ILE A 94 -0.57 3.24 23.10
N SER A 95 -1.43 4.17 22.71
CA SER A 95 -2.02 4.19 21.36
C SER A 95 -1.04 4.75 20.32
N GLN A 96 -1.29 4.49 19.03
CA GLN A 96 -0.47 5.05 17.94
C GLN A 96 -0.41 6.60 17.97
N THR A 97 -1.48 7.25 18.40
CA THR A 97 -1.50 8.72 18.57
C THR A 97 -0.61 9.19 19.72
N GLN A 98 -0.57 8.44 20.82
CA GLN A 98 0.31 8.73 21.96
C GLN A 98 1.77 8.43 21.62
N GLU A 99 2.03 7.37 20.86
CA GLU A 99 3.37 7.06 20.35
C GLU A 99 3.93 8.21 19.50
N VAL A 100 3.12 8.76 18.57
CA VAL A 100 3.51 9.93 17.78
C VAL A 100 3.79 11.14 18.68
N ALA A 101 2.92 11.43 19.64
CA ALA A 101 3.12 12.54 20.56
C ALA A 101 4.33 12.36 21.50
N LEU A 102 4.65 11.13 21.90
CA LEU A 102 5.87 10.79 22.66
C LEU A 102 7.12 11.00 21.80
N ASN A 103 7.07 10.56 20.54
CA ASN A 103 8.14 10.81 19.57
C ASN A 103 8.34 12.31 19.32
N GLU A 104 7.26 13.09 19.18
CA GLU A 104 7.34 14.55 19.06
C GLU A 104 7.88 15.22 20.33
N ALA A 105 7.61 14.63 21.50
CA ALA A 105 8.16 15.07 22.77
C ALA A 105 9.65 14.68 22.96
N GLY A 106 10.25 13.95 22.01
CA GLY A 106 11.66 13.54 22.04
C GLY A 106 11.91 12.19 22.73
N TYR A 107 10.85 11.46 23.09
CA TYR A 107 10.94 10.11 23.63
C TYR A 107 10.86 9.12 22.48
N HIS A 108 11.98 8.46 22.24
CA HIS A 108 12.18 7.56 21.12
C HIS A 108 12.58 6.15 21.57
N ARG A 109 12.91 5.95 22.86
CA ARG A 109 13.46 4.69 23.40
C ARG A 109 12.71 4.22 24.63
N TYR A 110 12.62 2.89 24.82
CA TYR A 110 12.10 2.30 26.06
C TYR A 110 12.89 2.74 27.28
N GLY A 111 14.22 2.85 27.18
CA GLY A 111 15.06 3.32 28.29
C GLY A 111 14.76 4.74 28.74
N GLN A 112 14.28 5.61 27.83
CA GLN A 112 13.86 6.98 28.20
C GLN A 112 12.51 6.96 28.93
N ILE A 113 11.60 6.09 28.51
CA ILE A 113 10.31 5.89 29.20
C ILE A 113 10.53 5.25 30.58
N ALA A 114 11.41 4.26 30.69
CA ALA A 114 11.76 3.61 31.95
C ALA A 114 12.44 4.57 32.96
N ALA A 115 13.18 5.57 32.46
CA ALA A 115 13.85 6.58 33.27
C ALA A 115 12.98 7.80 33.63
N LEU A 116 11.69 7.80 33.27
CA LEU A 116 10.79 8.89 33.61
C LEU A 116 10.66 9.05 35.13
N ASN A 117 10.69 10.30 35.59
CA ASN A 117 10.37 10.68 36.96
C ASN A 117 8.90 11.14 37.07
N GLY A 118 8.35 11.19 38.28
CA GLY A 118 6.93 11.52 38.49
C GLY A 118 6.51 12.91 37.98
N GLU A 119 7.44 13.86 37.89
CA GLU A 119 7.19 15.19 37.33
C GLU A 119 7.12 15.17 35.80
N GLN A 120 7.99 14.38 35.16
CA GLN A 120 7.98 14.13 33.72
C GLN A 120 6.75 13.33 33.30
N GLU A 121 6.32 12.35 34.11
CA GLU A 121 5.06 11.64 33.91
C GLU A 121 3.88 12.60 33.92
N ALA A 122 3.76 13.46 34.95
CA ALA A 122 2.68 14.45 35.02
C ALA A 122 2.70 15.45 33.85
N THR A 123 3.89 15.86 33.41
CA THR A 123 4.06 16.74 32.25
C THR A 123 3.66 16.05 30.94
N LEU A 124 4.03 14.77 30.79
CA LEU A 124 3.65 13.95 29.64
C LEU A 124 2.15 13.68 29.63
N GLU A 125 1.54 13.36 30.78
CA GLU A 125 0.10 13.17 30.91
C GLU A 125 -0.66 14.45 30.51
N ALA A 126 -0.21 15.61 30.98
CA ALA A 126 -0.81 16.89 30.59
C ALA A 126 -0.67 17.17 29.09
N ARG A 127 0.48 16.85 28.48
CA ARG A 127 0.71 17.01 27.04
C ARG A 127 -0.09 16.02 26.19
N LEU A 128 -0.24 14.80 26.66
CA LEU A 128 -0.97 13.72 25.99
C LEU A 128 -2.49 13.80 26.24
N GLY A 129 -2.94 14.71 27.11
CA GLY A 129 -4.34 14.83 27.50
C GLY A 129 -4.84 13.65 28.33
N LEU A 130 -3.93 12.94 29.01
CA LEU A 130 -4.24 11.82 29.89
C LEU A 130 -4.64 12.32 31.28
N LYS A 131 -5.39 11.48 32.00
CA LYS A 131 -5.68 11.75 33.41
C LYS A 131 -4.37 11.67 34.21
N PRO A 132 -4.17 12.53 35.21
CA PRO A 132 -3.01 12.42 36.10
C PRO A 132 -2.94 11.03 36.74
N GLY A 133 -1.78 10.41 36.68
CA GLY A 133 -1.51 9.05 37.19
C GLY A 133 -1.88 7.90 36.24
N THR A 134 -2.26 8.16 34.98
CA THR A 134 -2.51 7.11 33.99
C THR A 134 -1.23 6.34 33.68
N ILE A 135 -0.10 7.02 33.49
CA ILE A 135 1.19 6.41 33.15
C ILE A 135 1.66 5.50 34.31
N ALA A 136 1.42 5.93 35.55
CA ALA A 136 1.73 5.16 36.74
C ALA A 136 0.77 3.97 36.96
N HIS A 137 -0.52 4.13 36.63
CA HIS A 137 -1.53 3.07 36.77
C HIS A 137 -1.30 1.94 35.77
N GLU A 138 -0.97 2.29 34.53
CA GLU A 138 -0.70 1.36 33.43
C GLU A 138 0.74 0.81 33.47
N ASP A 139 1.55 1.20 34.46
CA ASP A 139 2.95 0.76 34.65
C ASP A 139 3.81 0.85 33.37
N TRP A 140 3.73 1.99 32.67
CA TRP A 140 4.50 2.16 31.42
C TRP A 140 6.01 2.05 31.67
N ARG A 141 6.49 2.46 32.85
CA ARG A 141 7.90 2.36 33.24
C ARG A 141 8.35 0.91 33.42
N GLY A 142 7.57 0.09 34.12
CA GLY A 142 7.86 -1.33 34.31
C GLY A 142 7.89 -2.07 32.98
N GLN A 143 6.87 -1.84 32.14
CA GLN A 143 6.77 -2.44 30.82
C GLN A 143 7.92 -2.01 29.89
N ALA A 144 8.28 -0.72 29.88
CA ALA A 144 9.42 -0.23 29.11
C ALA A 144 10.74 -0.87 29.59
N HIS A 145 10.93 -1.05 30.89
CA HIS A 145 12.10 -1.71 31.45
C HIS A 145 12.16 -3.20 31.10
N ASP A 146 11.02 -3.90 31.03
CA ASP A 146 10.92 -5.28 30.55
C ASP A 146 11.26 -5.39 29.06
N LEU A 147 10.69 -4.51 28.23
CA LEU A 147 10.94 -4.46 26.79
C LEU A 147 12.41 -4.14 26.49
N GLU A 148 13.00 -3.20 27.23
CA GLU A 148 14.41 -2.85 27.11
C GLU A 148 15.35 -4.04 27.44
N ARG A 149 14.99 -4.86 28.43
CA ARG A 149 15.76 -6.07 28.78
C ARG A 149 15.54 -7.22 27.79
N GLY A 150 14.31 -7.40 27.31
CA GLY A 150 13.97 -8.42 26.32
C GLY A 150 14.58 -8.17 24.95
N GLU A 151 14.73 -6.90 24.55
CA GLU A 151 15.29 -6.48 23.27
C GLU A 151 16.83 -6.35 23.27
N LYS A 152 17.46 -6.37 24.45
CA LYS A 152 18.92 -6.43 24.58
C LYS A 152 19.41 -7.85 24.87
N PRO A 153 19.47 -8.78 23.89
CA PRO A 153 20.30 -9.96 24.04
C PRO A 153 21.77 -9.49 24.09
N GLY A 154 22.33 -9.46 25.30
CA GLY A 154 23.77 -9.44 25.54
C GLY A 154 24.52 -8.15 25.16
N LEU A 155 24.23 -7.02 25.82
CA LEU A 155 25.27 -5.99 25.95
C LEU A 155 26.35 -6.43 26.97
N LEU A 156 25.94 -7.12 28.03
CA LEU A 156 26.85 -7.73 29.02
C LEU A 156 27.59 -8.95 28.46
N SER A 157 26.99 -9.71 27.53
CA SER A 157 27.64 -10.86 26.90
C SER A 157 28.78 -10.46 25.95
N ARG A 158 28.78 -9.21 25.46
CA ARG A 158 29.89 -8.67 24.64
C ARG A 158 31.04 -8.09 25.47
N LEU A 159 30.81 -7.78 26.74
CA LEU A 159 31.86 -7.26 27.64
C LEU A 159 32.58 -8.37 28.42
N THR A 160 32.01 -9.59 28.48
CA THR A 160 32.58 -10.71 29.24
C THR A 160 33.13 -11.85 28.36
N GLY A 161 33.24 -11.66 27.04
CA GLY A 161 33.64 -12.72 26.11
C GLY A 161 34.87 -12.41 25.26
N GLN A 162 36.01 -12.95 25.69
CA GLN A 162 37.21 -13.36 24.93
C GLN A 162 38.42 -12.40 24.92
N ALA A 163 39.22 -12.54 25.99
CA ALA A 163 40.68 -12.66 25.92
C ALA A 163 41.07 -14.14 25.79
#